data_AF-A0A7V1M8A6-F1
#
_entry.id   AF-A0A7V1M8A6-F1
#
_cell.length_a   1.000
_cell.length_b   1.000
_cell.length_c   1.000
_cell.angle_alpha   90.00
_cell.angle_beta   90.00
_cell.angle_gamma   90.00
#
_symmetry.space_group_name_H-M   'P 1'
#
loop_
_entity.id
_entity.type
_entity.pdbx_description
1 polymer ?
#
loop_
_entity_poly.entity_id
_entity_poly.type
_entity_poly.pdbx_seq_one_letter_code
_entity_poly.pdbx_strand_id
1 'polypeptide(L)'
;MNRFALTRRQFHLALMTSAAALAARSKAQEPPAQPADTSPTSAVNSWLPVPMPPEQTQKVAEAVKSMQKTLESLRSCPLPEGSEPAFVFHPYPLQKERR
;
A
#
# COMPACT_ATOMS: atom_id res chain seq x y z
N MET A 1 -17.70 29.12 33.16
CA MET A 1 -18.67 28.10 32.70
C MET A 1 -18.07 27.36 31.52
N ASN A 2 -17.39 26.23 31.77
CA ASN A 2 -16.81 25.40 30.69
C ASN A 2 -17.92 24.54 30.09
N ARG A 3 -18.32 24.89 28.86
CA ARG A 3 -19.32 24.16 28.08
C ARG A 3 -18.64 22.94 27.45
N PHE A 4 -19.25 21.76 27.66
CA PHE A 4 -18.97 20.46 27.03
C PHE A 4 -17.80 19.62 27.59
N ALA A 5 -17.89 19.21 28.85
CA ALA A 5 -17.25 17.98 29.28
C ALA A 5 -18.14 16.78 28.87
N LEU A 6 -17.93 16.23 27.68
CA LEU A 6 -18.56 14.98 27.27
C LEU A 6 -18.04 13.85 28.17
N THR A 7 -18.94 13.13 28.81
CA THR A 7 -18.54 11.95 29.59
C THR A 7 -18.07 10.84 28.63
N ARG A 8 -17.13 10.01 29.09
CA ARG A 8 -16.61 8.87 28.32
C ARG A 8 -17.71 8.00 27.70
N ARG A 9 -18.81 7.80 28.44
CA ARG A 9 -19.98 7.04 27.96
C ARG A 9 -20.69 7.72 26.79
N GLN A 10 -20.85 9.05 26.82
CA GLN A 10 -21.47 9.81 25.73
C GLN A 10 -20.59 9.82 24.47
N PHE A 11 -19.28 9.92 24.64
CA PHE A 11 -18.33 9.82 23.52
C PHE A 11 -18.42 8.47 22.82
N HIS A 12 -18.41 7.36 23.58
CA HIS A 12 -18.52 6.02 22.99
C HIS A 12 -19.86 5.78 22.31
N LEU A 13 -20.96 6.29 22.87
CA LEU A 13 -22.28 6.23 22.23
C LEU A 13 -22.30 6.97 20.89
N ALA A 14 -21.75 8.20 20.84
CA ALA A 14 -21.67 8.98 19.61
C ALA A 14 -20.78 8.31 18.54
N LEU A 15 -19.67 7.69 18.96
CA LEU A 15 -18.78 6.97 18.06
C LEU A 15 -19.48 5.74 17.45
N MET A 16 -20.21 4.96 18.25
CA MET A 16 -20.94 3.79 17.75
C MET A 16 -22.10 4.15 16.83
N THR A 17 -22.85 5.22 17.11
CA THR A 17 -23.93 5.68 16.23
C THR A 17 -23.41 6.25 14.91
N SER A 18 -22.27 6.96 14.92
CA SER A 18 -21.62 7.43 13.69
C SER A 18 -21.14 6.27 12.79
N ALA A 19 -20.62 5.20 13.39
CA ALA A 19 -20.19 4.02 12.65
C ALA A 19 -21.38 3.30 11.97
N ALA A 20 -22.52 3.21 12.66
CA ALA A 20 -23.75 2.65 12.08
C ALA A 20 -24.30 3.51 10.92
N ALA A 21 -24.25 4.85 11.04
CA ALA A 21 -24.67 5.76 9.98
C ALA A 21 -23.75 5.70 8.74
N LEU A 22 -22.44 5.48 8.94
CA LEU A 22 -21.49 5.30 7.84
C LEU A 22 -21.68 3.96 7.12
N ALA A 23 -21.95 2.88 7.86
CA ALA A 23 -22.21 1.56 7.30
C ALA A 23 -23.53 1.49 6.52
N ALA A 24 -24.58 2.19 6.96
CA ALA A 24 -25.86 2.25 6.26
C ALA A 24 -25.76 2.95 4.88
N ARG A 25 -24.82 3.89 4.72
CA ARG A 25 -24.59 4.60 3.45
C ARG A 25 -23.83 3.76 2.42
N SER A 26 -23.23 2.64 2.81
CA SER A 26 -22.49 1.74 1.93
C SER A 26 -23.37 0.79 1.09
N LYS A 27 -24.70 0.78 1.28
CA LYS A 27 -25.63 0.01 0.43
C LYS A 27 -26.21 0.81 -0.74
N ALA A 28 -25.79 2.06 -0.92
CA ALA A 28 -26.16 2.83 -2.09
C ALA A 28 -25.19 2.53 -3.24
N GLN A 29 -25.65 1.65 -4.13
CA GLN A 29 -25.31 1.66 -5.56
C GLN A 29 -23.85 1.30 -5.88
N GLU A 30 -23.61 -0.01 -5.95
CA GLU A 30 -22.47 -0.57 -6.68
C GLU A 30 -22.67 -0.22 -8.16
N PRO A 31 -21.86 0.67 -8.78
CA PRO A 31 -21.94 0.88 -10.21
C PRO A 31 -21.60 -0.44 -10.91
N PRO A 32 -22.24 -0.78 -12.04
CA PRO A 32 -21.87 -1.97 -12.79
C PRO A 32 -20.36 -1.94 -13.04
N ALA A 33 -19.68 -3.01 -12.64
CA ALA A 33 -18.25 -3.16 -12.84
C ALA A 33 -17.95 -2.92 -14.32
N GLN A 34 -17.37 -1.76 -14.62
CA GLN A 34 -16.78 -1.53 -15.92
C GLN A 34 -15.79 -2.67 -16.16
N PRO A 35 -15.74 -3.23 -17.39
CA PRO A 35 -14.75 -4.27 -17.69
C PRO A 35 -13.40 -3.71 -17.28
N ALA A 36 -12.75 -4.39 -16.32
CA ALA A 36 -11.42 -3.99 -15.91
C ALA A 36 -10.57 -4.02 -17.18
N ASP A 37 -10.10 -2.86 -17.62
CA ASP A 37 -9.13 -2.78 -18.69
C ASP A 37 -7.89 -3.52 -18.18
N THR A 38 -7.80 -4.82 -18.49
CA THR A 38 -6.68 -5.71 -18.15
C THR A 38 -5.44 -5.40 -18.98
N SER A 39 -5.33 -4.18 -19.51
CA SER A 39 -4.11 -3.75 -20.14
C SER A 39 -3.04 -3.61 -19.04
N PRO A 40 -1.85 -4.21 -19.22
CA PRO A 40 -0.77 -4.10 -18.24
C PRO A 40 -0.37 -2.64 -17.97
N THR A 41 -0.65 -1.75 -18.91
CA THR A 41 -0.48 -0.30 -18.78
C THR A 41 -1.48 0.34 -17.81
N SER A 42 -2.73 -0.12 -17.76
CA SER A 42 -3.74 0.32 -16.79
C SER A 42 -3.36 -0.08 -15.36
N ALA A 43 -2.86 -1.31 -15.19
CA ALA A 43 -2.39 -1.80 -13.89
C ALA A 43 -1.24 -0.95 -13.32
N VAL A 44 -0.25 -0.59 -14.14
CA VAL A 44 0.90 0.23 -13.71
C VAL A 44 0.45 1.62 -13.22
N ASN A 45 -0.47 2.26 -13.93
CA ASN A 45 -0.92 3.62 -13.58
C ASN A 45 -1.88 3.67 -12.39
N SER A 46 -2.57 2.57 -12.06
CA SER A 46 -3.51 2.51 -10.93
C SER A 46 -2.85 2.73 -9.55
N TRP A 47 -1.56 2.47 -9.43
CA TRP A 47 -0.80 2.62 -8.18
C TRP A 47 -0.11 3.99 -8.05
N LEU A 48 -0.14 4.81 -9.10
CA LEU A 48 0.56 6.08 -9.14
C LEU A 48 -0.40 7.24 -8.80
N PRO A 49 0.04 8.22 -7.99
CA PRO A 49 -0.76 9.42 -7.73
C PRO A 49 -1.08 10.22 -8.99
N VAL A 50 -0.20 10.15 -10.00
CA VAL A 50 -0.37 10.76 -11.32
C VAL A 50 -0.02 9.72 -12.38
N PRO A 51 -0.89 9.50 -13.38
CA PRO A 51 -0.64 8.51 -14.44
C PRO A 51 0.55 8.94 -15.31
N MET A 52 1.39 7.98 -15.68
CA MET A 52 2.52 8.22 -16.57
C MET A 52 2.07 8.43 -18.01
N PRO A 53 2.87 9.15 -18.83
CA PRO A 53 2.69 9.20 -20.27
C PRO A 53 2.63 7.79 -20.90
N PRO A 54 1.85 7.58 -21.97
CA PRO A 54 1.62 6.26 -22.54
C PRO A 54 2.92 5.60 -23.04
N GLU A 55 3.83 6.37 -23.63
CA GLU A 55 5.13 5.87 -24.11
C GLU A 55 6.04 5.37 -22.96
N GLN A 56 5.99 6.04 -21.81
CA GLN A 56 6.73 5.63 -20.62
C GLN A 56 6.08 4.40 -19.97
N THR A 57 4.76 4.37 -19.93
CA THR A 57 3.99 3.26 -19.34
C THR A 57 4.28 1.95 -20.08
N GLN A 58 4.41 1.98 -21.41
CA GLN A 58 4.78 0.80 -22.21
C GLN A 58 6.19 0.30 -21.85
N LYS A 59 7.18 1.19 -21.80
CA LYS A 59 8.56 0.84 -21.41
C LYS A 59 8.62 0.25 -20.00
N VAL A 60 7.86 0.82 -19.07
CA VAL A 60 7.78 0.31 -17.69
C VAL A 60 7.10 -1.06 -17.68
N ALA A 61 6.01 -1.27 -18.42
CA ALA A 61 5.34 -2.56 -18.50
C ALA A 61 6.27 -3.67 -19.06
N GLU A 62 7.07 -3.35 -20.07
CA GLU A 62 8.08 -4.27 -20.60
C GLU A 62 9.19 -4.58 -19.58
N ALA A 63 9.67 -3.57 -18.86
CA ALA A 63 10.65 -3.74 -17.79
C ALA A 63 10.10 -4.58 -16.62
N VAL A 64 8.85 -4.36 -16.22
CA VAL A 64 8.20 -5.16 -15.18
C VAL A 64 8.10 -6.62 -15.62
N LYS A 65 7.74 -6.88 -16.88
CA LYS A 65 7.68 -8.23 -17.44
C LYS A 65 9.04 -8.93 -17.42
N SER A 66 10.12 -8.24 -17.77
CA SER A 66 11.47 -8.82 -17.72
C SER A 66 11.92 -9.09 -16.27
N MET A 67 11.58 -8.20 -15.33
CA MET A 67 11.87 -8.38 -13.91
C MET A 67 11.12 -9.55 -13.28
N GLN A 68 9.89 -9.83 -13.71
CA GLN A 68 9.10 -10.96 -13.18
C GLN A 68 9.84 -12.30 -13.34
N LYS A 69 10.43 -12.54 -14.51
CA LYS A 69 11.23 -13.76 -14.76
C LYS A 69 12.44 -13.87 -13.82
N THR A 70 13.11 -12.75 -13.57
CA THR A 70 14.23 -12.70 -12.62
C THR A 70 13.77 -12.96 -11.19
N LEU A 71 12.62 -12.40 -10.79
CA LEU A 71 12.05 -12.63 -9.45
C LEU A 71 11.62 -14.08 -9.25
N GLU A 72 11.05 -14.72 -10.26
CA GLU A 72 10.74 -16.16 -10.23
C GLU A 72 12.01 -17.00 -9.98
N SER A 73 13.11 -16.68 -10.68
CA SER A 73 14.40 -17.34 -10.49
C SER A 73 15.06 -17.07 -9.14
N LEU A 74 14.77 -15.93 -8.49
CA LEU A 74 15.29 -15.65 -7.15
C LEU A 74 14.47 -16.37 -6.07
N ARG A 75 13.15 -16.46 -6.26
CA ARG A 75 12.24 -17.16 -5.33
C ARG A 75 12.43 -18.67 -5.31
N SER A 76 12.95 -19.26 -6.39
CA SER A 76 13.28 -20.69 -6.41
C SER A 76 14.46 -21.06 -5.50
N CYS A 77 15.25 -20.08 -5.05
CA CYS A 77 16.34 -20.24 -4.10
C CYS A 77 15.91 -19.73 -2.72
N PRO A 78 15.35 -20.58 -1.84
CA PRO A 78 14.94 -20.15 -0.51
C PRO A 78 16.15 -19.68 0.30
N LEU A 79 16.00 -18.56 1.00
CA LEU A 79 17.02 -18.05 1.90
C LEU A 79 17.05 -18.90 3.18
N PRO A 80 18.25 -19.19 3.74
CA PRO A 80 18.36 -19.89 5.01
C PRO A 80 17.76 -19.07 6.15
N GLU A 81 17.34 -19.75 7.22
CA GLU A 81 16.87 -19.10 8.43
C GLU A 81 17.94 -18.15 9.00
N GLY A 82 17.52 -16.94 9.40
CA GLY A 82 18.43 -15.90 9.89
C GLY A 82 19.11 -15.06 8.79
N SER A 83 18.71 -15.20 7.52
CA SER A 83 19.22 -14.33 6.45
C SER A 83 18.86 -12.86 6.70
N GLU A 84 19.89 -12.02 6.85
CA GLU A 84 19.74 -10.59 7.08
C GLU A 84 19.68 -9.79 5.75
N PRO A 85 19.05 -8.60 5.75
CA PRO A 85 19.12 -7.68 4.62
C PRO A 85 20.57 -7.27 4.31
N ALA A 86 20.89 -7.08 3.03
CA ALA A 86 22.22 -6.65 2.59
C ALA A 86 22.68 -5.32 3.21
N PHE A 87 21.74 -4.44 3.54
CA PHE A 87 21.99 -3.21 4.24
C PHE A 87 21.05 -3.10 5.43
N VAL A 88 21.64 -2.98 6.62
CA VAL A 88 20.92 -2.72 7.87
C VAL A 88 21.05 -1.25 8.20
N PHE A 89 19.94 -0.63 8.58
CA PHE A 89 19.94 0.75 9.04
C PHE A 89 20.60 0.87 10.41
N HIS A 90 21.58 1.77 10.52
CA HIS A 90 22.25 2.07 11.78
C HIS A 90 21.85 3.50 12.20
N PRO A 91 21.04 3.68 13.26
CA PRO A 91 20.53 4.99 13.68
C PRO A 91 21.65 5.94 14.15
N TYR A 92 22.77 5.37 14.58
CA TYR A 92 23.96 6.09 14.95
C TYR A 92 25.13 5.60 14.09
N PRO A 93 26.06 6.49 13.71
CA PRO A 93 27.26 6.07 13.03
C PRO A 93 28.02 5.06 13.89
N LEU A 94 28.32 3.89 13.32
CA LEU A 94 29.18 2.92 13.96
C LEU A 94 30.53 3.59 14.20
N GLN A 95 30.93 3.71 15.47
CA GLN A 95 32.29 4.11 15.80
C GLN A 95 33.20 3.07 15.18
N LYS A 96 34.05 3.47 14.23
CA LYS A 96 35.08 2.58 13.68
C LYS A 96 35.95 2.14 14.86
N GLU A 97 35.84 0.88 15.27
CA GLU A 97 36.86 0.29 16.13
C GLU A 97 38.20 0.45 15.44
N ARG A 98 39.08 1.28 16.02
CA ARG A 98 40.47 1.34 15.60
C ARG A 98 41.12 0.02 16.00
N ARG A 99 41.29 -0.89 15.03
CA ARG A 99 42.26 -1.97 15.13
C ARG A 99 43.62 -1.48 14.66
#